data_AF-A0A5K3FDU9-F1
#
_entry.id   AF-A0A5K3FDU9-F1
#
_cell.length_a   1.000
_cell.length_b   1.000
_cell.length_c   1.000
_cell.angle_alpha   90.00
_cell.angle_beta   90.00
_cell.angle_gamma   90.00
#
_symmetry.space_group_name_H-M   'P 1'
#
loop_
_entity.id
_entity.type
_entity.pdbx_description
1 polymer ?
#
loop_
_entity_poly.entity_id
_entity_poly.type
_entity_poly.pdbx_seq_one_letter_code
_entity_poly.pdbx_strand_id
1 'polypeptide(L)'
;MKTWNDETCVRFRAYRRGDKQWIRITDGDSCFSQYVGYSGRGGEQRLTLSKNGCRFYGLCLHELGHVIGLDHEHVRSDRDEHLQVNLAGVPRDLWAFFSRRTKDQLKTYDSPYDLQSVMHYGASSLSLFADKTPIDVKDPNMRHVLRDVYIKETSFWDARAVNLHYQCQEECQSARPSCDFPGYVDKFCKCQQPAEFSRRRCVDVHGTPECRNLAEKLECYRNASFMSINCRKTCGFCYKDKLSEIEKPPKQELQRSP
;
A
#
# COMPACT_ATOMS: atom_id res chain seq x y z
N MET A 1 5.46 7.09 8.13
CA MET A 1 5.74 6.70 9.54
C MET A 1 4.53 6.81 10.43
N LYS A 2 3.91 8.01 10.59
CA LYS A 2 2.72 8.19 11.44
C LYS A 2 1.62 7.16 11.16
N THR A 3 1.31 6.90 9.89
CA THR A 3 0.33 5.89 9.47
C THR A 3 0.63 4.50 10.04
N TRP A 4 1.82 3.96 9.80
CA TRP A 4 2.22 2.67 10.38
C TRP A 4 2.19 2.69 11.91
N ASN A 5 2.66 3.77 12.54
CA ASN A 5 2.58 3.92 13.98
C ASN A 5 1.13 3.94 14.48
N ASP A 6 0.19 4.55 13.76
CA ASP A 6 -1.21 4.66 14.17
C ASP A 6 -1.94 3.33 14.01
N GLU A 7 -1.73 2.63 12.89
CA GLU A 7 -2.47 1.42 12.52
C GLU A 7 -1.91 0.13 13.14
N THR A 8 -0.71 0.17 13.72
CA THR A 8 -0.01 -1.02 14.25
C THR A 8 0.67 -0.70 15.59
N CYS A 9 1.19 -1.71 16.29
CA CYS A 9 2.07 -1.52 17.45
C CYS A 9 3.53 -1.16 17.07
N VAL A 10 3.91 -1.24 15.79
CA VAL A 10 5.25 -0.83 15.34
C VAL A 10 5.45 0.67 15.58
N ARG A 11 6.65 1.05 16.03
CA ARG A 11 7.00 2.46 16.29
C ARG A 11 8.29 2.84 15.59
N PHE A 12 8.18 3.74 14.62
CA PHE A 12 9.32 4.50 14.13
C PHE A 12 9.66 5.61 15.15
N ARG A 13 10.92 5.63 15.60
CA ARG A 13 11.48 6.69 16.44
C ARG A 13 12.83 7.14 15.87
N ALA A 14 13.24 8.36 16.21
CA ALA A 14 14.58 8.84 15.86
C ALA A 14 15.66 7.90 16.44
N TYR A 15 16.74 7.74 15.67
CA TYR A 15 17.95 7.05 16.10
C TYR A 15 18.50 7.70 17.37
N ARG A 16 18.95 6.88 18.31
CA ARG A 16 19.66 7.29 19.51
C ARG A 16 21.01 6.58 19.55
N ARG A 17 22.03 7.28 20.03
CA ARG A 17 23.35 6.67 20.27
C ARG A 17 23.17 5.43 21.15
N GLY A 18 23.68 4.29 20.68
CA GLY A 18 23.52 2.99 21.34
C GLY A 18 22.50 2.07 20.67
N ASP A 19 21.65 2.59 19.77
CA ASP A 19 20.84 1.73 18.89
C ASP A 19 21.79 0.88 18.04
N LYS A 20 21.61 -0.45 18.14
CA LYS A 20 22.46 -1.41 17.45
C LYS A 20 22.07 -1.57 15.98
N GLN A 21 20.83 -1.28 15.63
CA GLN A 21 20.28 -1.36 14.28
C GLN A 21 19.33 -0.20 14.04
N TRP A 22 19.36 0.34 12.83
CA TRP A 22 18.47 1.43 12.42
C TRP A 22 18.30 1.46 10.92
N ILE A 23 17.19 2.05 10.48
CA ILE A 23 17.06 2.46 9.10
C ILE A 23 17.70 3.83 8.90
N ARG A 24 18.37 4.03 7.77
CA ARG A 24 18.80 5.35 7.32
C ARG A 24 18.08 5.69 6.02
N ILE A 25 17.32 6.77 6.08
CA ILE A 25 16.66 7.32 4.90
C ILE A 25 17.67 8.16 4.14
N THR A 26 17.92 7.81 2.89
CA THR A 26 18.93 8.46 2.03
C THR A 26 18.32 8.88 0.69
N ASP A 27 18.88 9.94 0.12
CA ASP A 27 18.57 10.30 -1.26
C ASP A 27 19.28 9.35 -2.24
N GLY A 28 18.67 9.14 -3.41
CA GLY A 28 19.24 8.37 -4.52
C GLY A 28 18.37 8.50 -5.77
N ASP A 29 18.57 7.62 -6.76
CA ASP A 29 17.89 7.71 -8.06
C ASP A 29 16.64 6.81 -8.17
N SER A 30 16.36 5.97 -7.17
CA SER A 30 15.23 5.04 -7.14
C SER A 30 14.51 5.01 -5.78
N CYS A 31 13.42 4.24 -5.69
CA CYS A 31 12.72 3.92 -4.44
C CYS A 31 13.05 2.48 -4.07
N PHE A 32 13.71 2.25 -2.94
CA PHE A 32 14.08 0.89 -2.53
C PHE A 32 14.48 0.79 -1.06
N SER A 33 13.94 -0.21 -0.36
CA SER A 33 14.45 -0.72 0.91
C SER A 33 15.49 -1.82 0.68
N GLN A 34 16.67 -1.69 1.30
CA GLN A 34 17.77 -2.65 1.14
C GLN A 34 17.39 -4.10 1.47
N TYR A 35 16.46 -4.29 2.39
CA TYR A 35 15.91 -5.58 2.78
C TYR A 35 14.41 -5.47 3.03
N VAL A 36 13.71 -6.60 2.94
CA VAL A 36 12.36 -6.77 3.48
C VAL A 36 12.50 -7.24 4.92
N GLY A 37 12.03 -6.43 5.86
CA GLY A 37 12.14 -6.67 7.29
C GLY A 37 13.55 -6.43 7.83
N TYR A 38 13.79 -6.94 9.04
CA TYR A 38 15.08 -6.88 9.70
C TYR A 38 16.08 -7.85 9.06
N SER A 39 17.20 -7.33 8.59
CA SER A 39 18.25 -8.13 7.92
C SER A 39 18.99 -9.13 8.82
N GLY A 40 18.80 -9.09 10.14
CA GLY A 40 19.60 -9.87 11.09
C GLY A 40 21.00 -9.30 11.32
N ARG A 41 21.42 -8.28 10.57
CA ARG A 41 22.76 -7.68 10.63
C ARG A 41 22.74 -6.42 11.49
N GLY A 42 23.80 -6.23 12.27
CA GLY A 42 24.02 -4.99 13.02
C GLY A 42 24.23 -3.79 12.11
N GLY A 43 23.87 -2.60 12.60
CA GLY A 43 24.12 -1.33 11.93
C GLY A 43 22.99 -0.82 11.03
N GLU A 44 23.39 -0.14 9.98
CA GLU A 44 22.49 0.60 9.08
C GLU A 44 21.82 -0.32 8.04
N GLN A 45 20.50 -0.19 7.92
CA GLN A 45 19.72 -0.66 6.78
C GLN A 45 19.25 0.54 5.95
N ARG A 46 19.65 0.62 4.68
CA ARG A 46 19.31 1.77 3.84
C ARG A 46 17.88 1.73 3.31
N LEU A 47 17.23 2.89 3.34
CA LEU A 47 15.95 3.17 2.68
C LEU A 47 16.17 4.35 1.73
N THR A 48 16.25 4.07 0.42
CA THR A 48 16.52 5.08 -0.59
C THR A 48 15.22 5.67 -1.11
N LEU A 49 15.10 6.99 -1.09
CA LEU A 49 13.97 7.73 -1.63
C LEU A 49 14.45 8.82 -2.58
N SER A 50 14.26 8.61 -3.88
CA SER A 50 14.52 9.65 -4.89
C SER A 50 13.72 10.91 -4.64
N LYS A 51 14.41 12.06 -4.72
CA LYS A 51 13.82 13.40 -4.59
C LYS A 51 12.72 13.65 -5.61
N ASN A 52 12.88 13.10 -6.81
CA ASN A 52 12.05 13.41 -7.98
C ASN A 52 11.07 12.28 -8.35
N GLY A 53 10.93 11.25 -7.51
CA GLY A 53 10.08 10.10 -7.86
C GLY A 53 9.48 9.33 -6.70
N CYS A 54 10.07 9.39 -5.50
CA CYS A 54 9.66 8.51 -4.38
C CYS A 54 8.95 9.23 -3.25
N ARG A 55 9.02 10.57 -3.21
CA ARG A 55 8.49 11.39 -2.11
C ARG A 55 6.98 11.62 -2.20
N PHE A 56 6.27 10.66 -2.76
CA PHE A 56 4.83 10.55 -2.72
C PHE A 56 4.42 9.78 -1.47
N TYR A 57 3.28 10.13 -0.89
CA TYR A 57 2.82 9.53 0.34
C TYR A 57 2.71 7.99 0.25
N GLY A 58 2.06 7.47 -0.79
CA GLY A 58 1.92 6.02 -0.97
C GLY A 58 3.25 5.28 -1.19
N LEU A 59 4.21 5.89 -1.90
CA LEU A 59 5.55 5.31 -2.08
C LEU A 59 6.37 5.32 -0.79
N CYS A 60 6.33 6.41 -0.02
CA CYS A 60 6.95 6.44 1.31
C CYS A 60 6.36 5.36 2.24
N LEU A 61 5.06 5.09 2.15
CA LEU A 61 4.43 4.02 2.92
C LEU A 61 4.86 2.64 2.46
N HIS A 62 4.94 2.42 1.15
CA HIS A 62 5.40 1.18 0.52
C HIS A 62 6.81 0.82 0.99
N GLU A 63 7.74 1.76 0.90
CA GLU A 63 9.13 1.55 1.30
C GLU A 63 9.25 1.30 2.81
N LEU A 64 8.45 2.00 3.64
CA LEU A 64 8.35 1.69 5.06
C LEU A 64 7.67 0.33 5.32
N GLY A 65 6.77 -0.11 4.45
CA GLY A 65 6.15 -1.44 4.45
C GLY A 65 7.19 -2.54 4.28
N HIS A 66 8.12 -2.36 3.33
CA HIS A 66 9.27 -3.25 3.21
C HIS A 66 10.13 -3.27 4.47
N VAL A 67 10.41 -2.11 5.07
CA VAL A 67 11.20 -2.05 6.32
C VAL A 67 10.56 -2.88 7.45
N ILE A 68 9.23 -2.89 7.55
CA ILE A 68 8.49 -3.64 8.58
C ILE A 68 8.15 -5.08 8.15
N GLY A 69 8.69 -5.56 7.04
CA GLY A 69 8.61 -6.96 6.64
C GLY A 69 7.52 -7.33 5.65
N LEU A 70 6.84 -6.36 5.05
CA LEU A 70 5.89 -6.65 3.96
C LEU A 70 6.65 -6.82 2.63
N ASP A 71 6.37 -7.92 1.93
CA ASP A 71 6.81 -8.14 0.54
C ASP A 71 5.69 -7.68 -0.42
N HIS A 72 5.96 -7.69 -1.73
CA HIS A 72 4.96 -7.26 -2.70
C HIS A 72 3.78 -8.24 -2.82
N GLU A 73 2.56 -7.71 -2.95
CA GLU A 73 1.37 -8.56 -3.11
C GLU A 73 1.40 -9.33 -4.45
N HIS A 74 2.01 -8.77 -5.51
CA HIS A 74 2.13 -9.44 -6.81
C HIS A 74 3.13 -10.59 -6.82
N VAL A 75 3.92 -10.80 -5.76
CA VAL A 75 4.82 -11.94 -5.65
C VAL A 75 4.23 -13.11 -4.88
N ARG A 76 2.98 -13.03 -4.38
CA ARG A 76 2.35 -14.18 -3.70
C ARG A 76 2.30 -15.43 -4.58
N SER A 77 2.30 -16.61 -3.93
CA SER A 77 2.25 -17.89 -4.63
C SER A 77 0.95 -18.09 -5.43
N ASP A 78 -0.16 -17.50 -4.98
CA ASP A 78 -1.49 -17.55 -5.58
C ASP A 78 -1.77 -16.42 -6.59
N ARG A 79 -0.79 -15.53 -6.85
CA ARG A 79 -1.01 -14.32 -7.67
C ARG A 79 -1.51 -14.60 -9.09
N ASP A 80 -1.17 -15.75 -9.66
CA ASP A 80 -1.61 -16.12 -11.01
C ASP A 80 -3.09 -16.55 -11.08
N GLU A 81 -3.78 -16.72 -9.94
CA GLU A 81 -5.25 -16.87 -9.90
C GLU A 81 -5.95 -15.53 -10.18
N HIS A 82 -5.29 -14.42 -9.86
CA HIS A 82 -5.82 -13.07 -9.95
C HIS A 82 -5.23 -12.25 -11.09
N LEU A 83 -3.98 -12.55 -11.48
CA LEU A 83 -3.20 -11.77 -12.43
C LEU A 83 -2.77 -12.59 -13.64
N GLN A 84 -2.57 -11.91 -14.76
CA GLN A 84 -1.73 -12.33 -15.86
C GLN A 84 -0.48 -11.45 -15.88
N VAL A 85 0.70 -12.06 -15.82
CA VAL A 85 1.99 -11.34 -15.87
C VAL A 85 2.59 -11.45 -17.27
N ASN A 86 2.86 -10.31 -17.92
CA ASN A 86 3.46 -10.23 -19.24
C ASN A 86 4.68 -9.30 -19.25
N LEU A 87 5.88 -9.88 -19.29
CA LEU A 87 7.12 -9.12 -19.15
C LEU A 87 7.65 -8.53 -20.48
N ALA A 88 6.85 -8.53 -21.57
CA ALA A 88 7.26 -7.99 -22.87
C ALA A 88 7.62 -6.49 -22.85
N GLY A 89 7.15 -5.75 -21.85
CA GLY A 89 7.50 -4.34 -21.62
C GLY A 89 8.64 -4.13 -20.61
N VAL A 90 9.08 -5.18 -19.91
CA VAL A 90 10.02 -5.10 -18.78
C VAL A 90 11.43 -5.48 -19.23
N PRO A 91 12.47 -4.67 -18.92
CA PRO A 91 13.87 -5.03 -19.12
C PRO A 91 14.22 -6.39 -18.49
N ARG A 92 14.99 -7.21 -19.19
CA ARG A 92 15.23 -8.62 -18.80
C ARG A 92 15.92 -8.76 -17.44
N ASP A 93 16.80 -7.82 -17.11
CA ASP A 93 17.49 -7.72 -15.82
C ASP A 93 16.54 -7.44 -14.65
N LEU A 94 15.33 -6.93 -14.92
CA LEU A 94 14.29 -6.66 -13.92
C LEU A 94 13.25 -7.78 -13.80
N TRP A 95 13.32 -8.85 -14.59
CA TRP A 95 12.33 -9.94 -14.55
C TRP A 95 12.29 -10.65 -13.19
N ALA A 96 13.40 -10.68 -12.46
CA ALA A 96 13.48 -11.28 -11.15
C ALA A 96 12.50 -10.65 -10.13
N PHE A 97 12.14 -9.37 -10.27
CA PHE A 97 11.17 -8.66 -9.43
C PHE A 97 9.72 -9.14 -9.60
N PHE A 98 9.46 -9.98 -10.60
CA PHE A 98 8.15 -10.62 -10.83
C PHE A 98 8.14 -12.10 -10.43
N SER A 99 9.21 -12.62 -9.84
CA SER A 99 9.28 -14.00 -9.37
C SER A 99 8.32 -14.21 -8.20
N ARG A 100 7.56 -15.30 -8.22
CA ARG A 100 6.67 -15.66 -7.10
C ARG A 100 7.50 -16.15 -5.92
N ARG A 101 7.04 -15.82 -4.72
CA ARG A 101 7.41 -16.44 -3.45
C ARG A 101 6.65 -17.75 -3.30
N THR A 102 7.24 -18.70 -2.58
CA THR A 102 6.53 -19.88 -2.09
C THR A 102 5.72 -19.54 -0.84
N LYS A 103 4.80 -20.43 -0.44
CA LYS A 103 4.01 -20.28 0.80
C LYS A 103 4.89 -20.19 2.06
N ASP A 104 6.05 -20.84 2.04
CA ASP A 104 7.00 -20.80 3.16
C ASP A 104 7.80 -19.49 3.20
N GLN A 105 7.98 -18.83 2.05
CA GLN A 105 8.71 -17.56 1.94
C GLN A 105 7.84 -16.35 2.27
N LEU A 106 6.53 -16.43 2.06
CA LEU A 106 5.60 -15.32 2.26
C LEU A 106 4.33 -15.80 2.97
N LYS A 107 4.16 -15.34 4.22
CA LYS A 107 2.96 -15.59 5.01
C LYS A 107 1.89 -14.56 4.67
N THR A 108 0.72 -15.03 4.25
CA THR A 108 -0.42 -14.17 3.89
C THR A 108 -1.34 -13.87 5.07
N TYR A 109 -1.15 -14.56 6.20
CA TYR A 109 -2.04 -14.48 7.36
C TYR A 109 -3.52 -14.71 6.98
N ASP A 110 -3.79 -15.62 6.04
CA ASP A 110 -5.13 -15.91 5.52
C ASP A 110 -5.82 -14.71 4.85
N SER A 111 -5.05 -13.73 4.38
CA SER A 111 -5.62 -12.62 3.61
C SER A 111 -6.01 -13.08 2.20
N PRO A 112 -7.18 -12.63 1.69
CA PRO A 112 -7.46 -12.69 0.26
C PRO A 112 -6.46 -11.85 -0.51
N TYR A 113 -6.34 -12.09 -1.80
CA TYR A 113 -5.48 -11.31 -2.68
C TYR A 113 -5.91 -9.84 -2.73
N ASP A 114 -5.03 -8.92 -2.35
CA ASP A 114 -5.39 -7.52 -2.13
C ASP A 114 -4.83 -6.56 -3.20
N LEU A 115 -5.62 -6.31 -4.25
CA LEU A 115 -5.30 -5.32 -5.29
C LEU A 115 -5.12 -3.88 -4.75
N GLN A 116 -5.73 -3.58 -3.59
CA GLN A 116 -5.67 -2.26 -2.95
C GLN A 116 -4.45 -2.10 -2.02
N SER A 117 -3.73 -3.19 -1.73
CA SER A 117 -2.53 -3.16 -0.88
C SER A 117 -1.55 -2.10 -1.38
N VAL A 118 -0.99 -1.32 -0.45
CA VAL A 118 0.08 -0.37 -0.75
C VAL A 118 1.33 -1.11 -1.27
N MET A 119 1.45 -2.40 -0.97
CA MET A 119 2.54 -3.28 -1.41
C MET A 119 2.29 -3.91 -2.79
N HIS A 120 1.12 -3.73 -3.39
CA HIS A 120 0.87 -4.20 -4.75
C HIS A 120 1.38 -3.19 -5.77
N TYR A 121 2.19 -3.62 -6.74
CA TYR A 121 2.60 -2.81 -7.89
C TYR A 121 1.42 -2.29 -8.72
N GLY A 122 1.63 -1.20 -9.45
CA GLY A 122 0.68 -0.73 -10.47
C GLY A 122 0.77 -1.57 -11.75
N ALA A 123 -0.23 -1.43 -12.63
CA ALA A 123 -0.30 -2.22 -13.87
C ALA A 123 0.93 -2.06 -14.78
N SER A 124 1.55 -0.88 -14.78
CA SER A 124 2.69 -0.51 -15.64
C SER A 124 4.04 -0.52 -14.93
N SER A 125 4.11 -0.97 -13.67
CA SER A 125 5.35 -0.96 -12.88
C SER A 125 6.51 -1.65 -13.62
N LEU A 126 7.65 -0.97 -13.70
CA LEU A 126 8.90 -1.42 -14.36
C LEU A 126 8.81 -1.62 -15.89
N SER A 127 7.73 -1.19 -16.55
CA SER A 127 7.65 -1.19 -18.02
C SER A 127 8.33 0.04 -18.62
N LEU A 128 8.97 -0.15 -19.78
CA LEU A 128 9.47 0.94 -20.61
C LEU A 128 8.47 1.41 -21.68
N PHE A 129 7.32 0.75 -21.81
CA PHE A 129 6.35 1.01 -22.86
C PHE A 129 4.95 1.24 -22.28
N ALA A 130 4.31 2.35 -22.68
CA ALA A 130 3.00 2.73 -22.18
C ALA A 130 1.88 1.74 -22.56
N ASP A 131 2.05 1.00 -23.65
CA ASP A 131 1.09 0.01 -24.18
C ASP A 131 1.37 -1.42 -23.70
N LYS A 132 2.43 -1.65 -22.92
CA LYS A 132 2.78 -2.99 -22.39
C LYS A 132 2.75 -2.98 -20.87
N THR A 133 1.60 -3.33 -20.30
CA THR A 133 1.39 -3.42 -18.86
C THR A 133 1.84 -4.79 -18.32
N PRO A 134 2.85 -4.86 -17.44
CA PRO A 134 3.36 -6.14 -16.96
C PRO A 134 2.40 -6.91 -16.05
N ILE A 135 1.45 -6.20 -15.44
CA ILE A 135 0.44 -6.79 -14.55
C ILE A 135 -0.94 -6.48 -15.12
N ASP A 136 -1.66 -7.51 -15.56
CA ASP A 136 -3.08 -7.43 -15.91
C ASP A 136 -3.92 -8.19 -14.88
N VAL A 137 -4.98 -7.55 -14.38
CA VAL A 137 -5.94 -8.20 -13.48
C VAL A 137 -6.91 -9.01 -14.33
N LYS A 138 -7.04 -10.31 -14.03
CA LYS A 138 -7.85 -11.26 -14.82
C LYS A 138 -9.33 -10.90 -14.84
N ASP A 139 -9.88 -10.48 -13.71
CA ASP A 139 -11.27 -10.01 -13.65
C ASP A 139 -11.36 -8.57 -14.20
N PRO A 140 -12.03 -8.36 -15.36
CA PRO A 140 -12.15 -7.05 -15.97
C PRO A 140 -12.90 -6.03 -15.09
N ASN A 141 -13.81 -6.50 -14.22
CA ASN A 141 -14.52 -5.64 -13.28
C ASN A 141 -13.61 -5.16 -12.16
N MET A 142 -12.46 -5.81 -11.94
CA MET A 142 -11.53 -5.52 -10.85
C MET A 142 -10.28 -4.76 -11.30
N ARG A 143 -10.05 -4.61 -12.61
CA ARG A 143 -8.88 -3.89 -13.15
C ARG A 143 -8.71 -2.48 -12.59
N HIS A 144 -9.79 -1.73 -12.45
CA HIS A 144 -9.77 -0.35 -11.95
C HIS A 144 -9.42 -0.20 -10.46
N VAL A 145 -9.44 -1.31 -9.71
CA VAL A 145 -9.03 -1.37 -8.30
C VAL A 145 -7.52 -1.27 -8.17
N LEU A 146 -6.80 -1.84 -9.15
CA LEU A 146 -5.36 -1.82 -9.20
C LEU A 146 -4.88 -0.44 -9.62
N ARG A 147 -4.50 0.37 -8.63
CA ARG A 147 -3.98 1.73 -8.82
C ARG A 147 -2.46 1.76 -8.76
N ASP A 148 -1.87 2.89 -9.14
CA ASP A 148 -0.45 3.13 -8.92
C ASP A 148 -0.14 3.37 -7.44
N VAL A 149 1.02 2.90 -6.98
CA VAL A 149 1.42 2.93 -5.56
C VAL A 149 1.39 4.34 -4.97
N TYR A 150 1.73 5.38 -5.75
CA TYR A 150 1.83 6.75 -5.23
C TYR A 150 0.51 7.37 -4.75
N ILE A 151 -0.64 6.83 -5.19
CA ILE A 151 -1.99 7.21 -4.71
C ILE A 151 -2.61 6.18 -3.76
N LYS A 152 -1.90 5.10 -3.44
CA LYS A 152 -2.38 4.10 -2.48
C LYS A 152 -2.16 4.54 -1.04
N GLU A 153 -2.85 3.83 -0.18
CA GLU A 153 -2.76 3.89 1.27
C GLU A 153 -2.68 2.46 1.80
N THR A 154 -2.20 2.29 3.04
CA THR A 154 -2.31 1.05 3.81
C THR A 154 -3.74 0.51 3.74
N SER A 155 -3.90 -0.68 3.19
CA SER A 155 -5.18 -1.40 3.17
C SER A 155 -5.47 -2.02 4.54
N PHE A 156 -6.70 -2.52 4.73
CA PHE A 156 -7.03 -3.30 5.92
C PHE A 156 -6.12 -4.54 6.05
N TRP A 157 -5.83 -5.22 4.95
CA TRP A 157 -5.04 -6.44 4.95
C TRP A 157 -3.55 -6.18 5.20
N ASP A 158 -3.03 -5.05 4.73
CA ASP A 158 -1.69 -4.57 5.08
C ASP A 158 -1.56 -4.39 6.60
N ALA A 159 -2.50 -3.64 7.20
CA ALA A 159 -2.51 -3.38 8.64
C ALA A 159 -2.70 -4.67 9.45
N ARG A 160 -3.62 -5.55 9.02
CA ARG A 160 -3.87 -6.83 9.67
C ARG A 160 -2.62 -7.73 9.67
N ALA A 161 -1.95 -7.86 8.52
CA ALA A 161 -0.74 -8.67 8.41
C ALA A 161 0.35 -8.20 9.37
N VAL A 162 0.59 -6.89 9.45
CA VAL A 162 1.59 -6.33 10.39
C VAL A 162 1.17 -6.53 11.85
N ASN A 163 -0.09 -6.30 12.21
CA ASN A 163 -0.54 -6.49 13.59
C ASN A 163 -0.42 -7.94 14.06
N LEU A 164 -0.77 -8.91 13.20
CA LEU A 164 -0.61 -10.33 13.49
C LEU A 164 0.86 -10.74 13.53
N HIS A 165 1.70 -10.21 12.64
CA HIS A 165 3.13 -10.51 12.60
C HIS A 165 3.87 -10.02 13.85
N TYR A 166 3.58 -8.80 14.29
CA TYR A 166 4.18 -8.18 15.47
C TYR A 166 3.42 -8.48 16.77
N GLN A 167 2.42 -9.36 16.73
CA GLN A 167 1.65 -9.80 17.89
C GLN A 167 1.08 -8.63 18.71
N CYS A 168 0.57 -7.59 18.04
CA CYS A 168 0.17 -6.35 18.69
C CYS A 168 -0.93 -6.53 19.75
N GLN A 169 -1.71 -7.61 19.69
CA GLN A 169 -2.69 -7.98 20.71
C GLN A 169 -2.07 -8.35 22.07
N GLU A 170 -0.77 -8.64 22.15
CA GLU A 170 -0.09 -8.96 23.41
C GLU A 170 -0.01 -7.74 24.36
N GLU A 171 -0.24 -6.53 23.85
CA GLU A 171 -0.42 -5.34 24.70
C GLU A 171 -1.75 -5.39 25.50
N CYS A 172 -2.65 -6.34 25.18
CA CYS A 172 -4.03 -6.42 25.70
C CYS A 172 -4.29 -7.56 26.69
N GLN A 173 -3.25 -8.05 27.36
CA GLN A 173 -3.29 -9.24 28.23
C GLN A 173 -4.42 -9.22 29.28
N SER A 174 -4.81 -8.05 29.78
CA SER A 174 -5.87 -7.90 30.78
C SER A 174 -7.28 -7.99 30.20
N ALA A 175 -7.50 -7.55 28.95
CA ALA A 175 -8.82 -7.47 28.34
C ALA A 175 -9.19 -8.72 27.52
N ARG A 176 -8.19 -9.41 26.96
CA ARG A 176 -8.34 -10.58 26.05
C ARG A 176 -9.53 -10.45 25.07
N PRO A 177 -9.64 -9.34 24.32
CA PRO A 177 -10.77 -9.15 23.43
C PRO A 177 -10.73 -10.19 22.30
N SER A 178 -11.89 -10.78 21.98
CA SER A 178 -12.03 -11.60 20.77
C SER A 178 -12.27 -10.70 19.56
N CYS A 179 -11.78 -11.13 18.40
CA CYS A 179 -12.06 -10.48 17.14
C CYS A 179 -12.10 -11.54 16.04
N ASP A 180 -13.31 -11.82 15.55
CA ASP A 180 -13.53 -12.87 14.57
C ASP A 180 -12.94 -12.48 13.21
N PHE A 181 -12.46 -13.48 12.47
CA PHE A 181 -12.04 -13.31 11.08
C PHE A 181 -13.17 -12.65 10.26
N PRO A 182 -12.87 -11.63 9.43
CA PRO A 182 -11.55 -11.19 8.97
C PRO A 182 -10.83 -10.20 9.89
N GLY A 183 -11.36 -9.90 11.07
CA GLY A 183 -10.83 -8.90 12.00
C GLY A 183 -9.47 -9.22 12.63
N TYR A 184 -8.95 -8.25 13.36
CA TYR A 184 -7.80 -8.39 14.27
C TYR A 184 -7.92 -7.44 15.47
N VAL A 185 -7.27 -7.78 16.58
CA VAL A 185 -7.17 -6.90 17.76
C VAL A 185 -5.99 -5.94 17.55
N ASP A 186 -6.26 -4.64 17.64
CA ASP A 186 -5.22 -3.61 17.57
C ASP A 186 -4.51 -3.37 18.91
N LYS A 187 -3.48 -2.54 18.87
CA LYS A 187 -2.71 -2.07 20.04
C LYS A 187 -3.54 -1.32 21.11
N PHE A 188 -4.76 -0.92 20.78
CA PHE A 188 -5.68 -0.25 21.70
C PHE A 188 -6.74 -1.23 22.25
N CYS A 189 -6.54 -2.53 22.01
CA CYS A 189 -7.43 -3.60 22.44
C CYS A 189 -8.82 -3.52 21.82
N LYS A 190 -8.92 -2.96 20.61
CA LYS A 190 -10.16 -2.88 19.84
C LYS A 190 -10.10 -3.88 18.69
N CYS A 191 -11.23 -4.56 18.46
CA CYS A 191 -11.42 -5.37 17.27
C CYS A 191 -11.57 -4.44 16.06
N GLN A 192 -10.67 -4.55 15.09
CA GLN A 192 -10.74 -3.83 13.82
C GLN A 192 -11.37 -4.74 12.77
N GLN A 193 -12.44 -4.27 12.14
CA GLN A 193 -13.11 -4.94 11.02
C GLN A 193 -12.92 -4.14 9.71
N PRO A 194 -12.97 -4.79 8.53
CA PRO A 194 -12.75 -4.12 7.23
C PRO A 194 -13.60 -2.86 7.03
N ALA A 195 -14.90 -2.95 7.32
CA ALA A 195 -15.85 -1.85 7.15
C ALA A 195 -15.56 -0.66 8.08
N GLU A 196 -15.12 -0.92 9.31
CA GLU A 196 -14.74 0.13 10.26
C GLU A 196 -13.42 0.78 9.88
N PHE A 197 -12.44 -0.02 9.44
CA PHE A 197 -11.17 0.47 8.94
C PHE A 197 -11.37 1.38 7.72
N SER A 198 -12.17 0.95 6.74
CA SER A 198 -12.50 1.74 5.56
C SER A 198 -13.15 3.08 5.95
N ARG A 199 -14.21 3.05 6.76
CA ARG A 199 -14.93 4.26 7.19
C ARG A 199 -14.04 5.23 7.97
N ARG A 200 -13.22 4.73 8.89
CA ARG A 200 -12.33 5.57 9.72
C ARG A 200 -11.25 6.27 8.90
N ARG A 201 -10.73 5.62 7.86
CA ARG A 201 -9.64 6.17 7.03
C ARG A 201 -10.11 6.93 5.79
N CYS A 202 -11.37 6.79 5.40
CA CYS A 202 -11.93 7.46 4.23
C CYS A 202 -12.50 8.85 4.57
N VAL A 203 -11.61 9.80 4.82
CA VAL A 203 -11.96 11.17 5.22
C VAL A 203 -11.22 12.23 4.39
N ASP A 204 -11.82 13.41 4.27
CA ASP A 204 -11.18 14.61 3.72
C ASP A 204 -10.64 15.46 4.87
N VAL A 205 -9.34 15.36 5.16
CA VAL A 205 -8.72 16.12 6.25
C VAL A 205 -8.55 17.60 5.94
N HIS A 206 -8.60 17.98 4.66
CA HIS A 206 -8.56 19.38 4.22
C HIS A 206 -9.95 20.05 4.15
N GLY A 207 -11.00 19.32 4.54
CA GLY A 207 -12.38 19.78 4.49
C GLY A 207 -13.09 19.40 3.19
N THR A 208 -14.31 18.87 3.30
CA THR A 208 -15.08 18.40 2.15
C THR A 208 -15.46 19.52 1.14
N PRO A 209 -15.87 20.73 1.56
CA PRO A 209 -16.10 21.83 0.62
C PRO A 209 -14.84 22.21 -0.18
N GLU A 210 -13.70 22.30 0.49
CA GLU A 210 -12.40 22.65 -0.09
C GLU A 210 -11.93 21.57 -1.06
N CYS A 211 -12.02 20.30 -0.63
CA CYS A 211 -11.68 19.16 -1.47
C CYS A 211 -12.57 19.05 -2.71
N ARG A 212 -13.87 19.37 -2.62
CA ARG A 212 -14.77 19.42 -3.79
C ARG A 212 -14.35 20.50 -4.79
N ASN A 213 -14.05 21.72 -4.31
CA ASN A 213 -13.56 22.80 -5.16
C ASN A 213 -12.24 22.43 -5.86
N LEU A 214 -11.32 21.78 -5.15
CA LEU A 214 -10.07 21.27 -5.76
C LEU A 214 -10.36 20.16 -6.78
N ALA A 215 -11.28 19.24 -6.48
CA ALA A 215 -11.66 18.17 -7.39
C ALA A 215 -12.29 18.70 -8.68
N GLU A 216 -13.14 19.73 -8.60
CA GLU A 216 -13.72 20.43 -9.77
C GLU A 216 -12.64 21.05 -10.68
N LYS A 217 -11.49 21.42 -10.11
CA LYS A 217 -10.31 21.93 -10.83
C LYS A 217 -9.37 20.82 -11.34
N LEU A 218 -9.82 19.56 -11.28
CA LEU A 218 -9.07 18.36 -11.69
C LEU A 218 -7.84 18.07 -10.83
N GLU A 219 -7.77 18.60 -9.60
CA GLU A 219 -6.62 18.41 -8.71
C GLU A 219 -6.45 16.95 -8.28
N CYS A 220 -7.51 16.14 -8.28
CA CYS A 220 -7.41 14.69 -8.06
C CYS A 220 -6.44 14.01 -9.05
N TYR A 221 -6.32 14.55 -10.27
CA TYR A 221 -5.43 14.04 -11.31
C TYR A 221 -4.11 14.82 -11.36
N ARG A 222 -4.18 16.16 -11.29
CA ARG A 222 -3.01 17.05 -11.45
C ARG A 222 -2.12 17.11 -10.22
N ASN A 223 -2.69 16.92 -9.04
CA ASN A 223 -2.02 17.04 -7.75
C ASN A 223 -2.39 15.86 -6.84
N ALA A 224 -2.35 14.67 -7.42
CA ALA A 224 -2.72 13.43 -6.76
C ALA A 224 -1.92 13.18 -5.47
N SER A 225 -0.71 13.71 -5.33
CA SER A 225 0.10 13.65 -4.10
C SER A 225 -0.57 14.37 -2.94
N PHE A 226 -1.01 15.61 -3.16
CA PHE A 226 -1.73 16.38 -2.14
C PHE A 226 -3.09 15.74 -1.88
N MET A 227 -3.82 15.42 -2.94
CA MET A 227 -5.20 14.93 -2.84
C MET A 227 -5.28 13.54 -2.19
N SER A 228 -4.31 12.66 -2.43
CA SER A 228 -4.24 11.33 -1.79
C SER A 228 -3.92 11.38 -0.30
N ILE A 229 -3.53 12.52 0.25
CA ILE A 229 -3.39 12.72 1.70
C ILE A 229 -4.62 13.45 2.24
N ASN A 230 -5.04 14.49 1.53
CA ASN A 230 -5.89 15.53 2.06
C ASN A 230 -7.38 15.40 1.68
N CYS A 231 -7.67 14.79 0.54
CA CYS A 231 -8.99 14.80 -0.11
C CYS A 231 -9.38 13.42 -0.64
N ARG A 232 -9.07 12.37 0.14
CA ARG A 232 -9.19 10.98 -0.31
C ARG A 232 -10.60 10.56 -0.57
N LYS A 233 -11.52 10.98 0.31
CA LYS A 233 -12.92 10.63 0.17
C LYS A 233 -13.47 11.27 -1.09
N THR A 234 -13.22 12.57 -1.26
CA THR A 234 -13.64 13.31 -2.47
C THR A 234 -13.03 12.72 -3.76
N CYS A 235 -11.74 12.38 -3.78
CA CYS A 235 -11.10 11.82 -4.97
C CYS A 235 -11.27 10.30 -5.14
N GLY A 236 -12.01 9.63 -4.26
CA GLY A 236 -12.20 8.18 -4.31
C GLY A 236 -10.93 7.37 -4.05
N PHE A 237 -9.91 7.93 -3.39
CA PHE A 237 -8.65 7.25 -3.06
C PHE A 237 -8.74 6.30 -1.85
N CYS A 238 -9.90 6.17 -1.26
CA CYS A 238 -10.12 5.29 -0.11
C CYS A 238 -9.94 3.81 -0.43
N TYR A 239 -9.59 3.05 0.60
CA TYR A 239 -9.77 1.60 0.64
C TYR A 239 -11.26 1.26 0.70
N LYS A 240 -11.68 0.25 -0.06
CA LYS A 240 -13.05 -0.25 -0.11
C LYS A 240 -13.10 -1.65 0.49
N ASP A 241 -13.91 -1.85 1.51
CA ASP A 241 -14.07 -3.12 2.24
C ASP A 241 -14.87 -4.16 1.45
N LYS A 242 -15.77 -3.72 0.55
CA LYS A 242 -16.43 -4.58 -0.42
C LYS A 242 -16.00 -4.26 -1.83
N LEU A 243 -15.57 -5.28 -2.55
CA LEU A 243 -15.19 -5.17 -3.97
C LEU A 243 -16.41 -4.89 -4.88
N SER A 244 -17.64 -5.08 -4.40
CA SER A 244 -18.88 -4.70 -5.10
C SER A 244 -19.20 -3.20 -5.04
N GLU A 245 -18.55 -2.43 -4.16
CA GLU A 245 -18.79 -0.98 -3.96
C GLU A 245 -17.87 -0.10 -4.83
N ILE A 246 -17.27 -0.70 -5.86
CA ILE A 246 -16.38 -0.02 -6.78
C ILE A 246 -17.17 0.42 -8.01
N GLU A 247 -17.87 1.54 -7.84
CA GLU A 247 -18.48 2.26 -8.97
C GLU A 247 -17.38 2.75 -9.91
N LYS A 248 -17.54 2.46 -11.21
CA LYS A 248 -16.71 3.08 -12.25
C LYS A 248 -16.94 4.60 -12.18
N PRO A 249 -15.88 5.44 -12.13
CA PRO A 249 -16.08 6.87 -12.31
C PRO A 249 -16.80 7.07 -13.65
N PRO A 250 -17.81 7.96 -13.73
CA PRO A 250 -18.50 8.23 -14.98
C PRO A 250 -17.44 8.65 -16.01
N LYS A 251 -17.49 8.03 -17.20
CA LYS A 251 -16.67 8.48 -18.32
C LYS A 251 -16.97 9.97 -18.50
N GLN A 252 -16.00 10.84 -18.25
CA GLN A 252 -16.04 12.17 -18.83
C GLN A 252 -15.97 11.93 -20.34
N GLU A 253 -17.12 12.04 -21.01
CA GLU A 253 -17.15 12.17 -22.45
C GLU A 253 -16.34 13.42 -22.78
N LEU A 254 -15.12 13.21 -23.28
CA LEU A 254 -14.39 14.22 -24.02
C LEU A 254 -15.32 14.65 -25.15
N GLN A 255 -16.02 15.77 -24.95
CA GLN A 255 -16.75 16.46 -25.98
C GLN A 255 -15.75 16.73 -27.11
N ARG A 256 -15.80 15.89 -28.14
CA ARG A 256 -15.22 16.22 -29.44
C ARG A 256 -16.06 17.40 -29.94
N SER A 257 -15.49 18.59 -29.83
CA SER A 257 -16.04 19.75 -30.53
C SER A 257 -15.93 19.48 -32.03
N PRO A 258 -16.98 19.81 -32.81
CA PRO A 258 -17.07 19.54 -34.24
C PRO A 258 -16.03 20.29 -35.07
#